data_AF-A0A316Q2P9-F1
#
_entry.id   AF-A0A316Q2P9-F1
#
_cell.length_a   1.000
_cell.length_b   1.000
_cell.length_c   1.000
_cell.angle_alpha   90.00
_cell.angle_beta   90.00
_cell.angle_gamma   90.00
#
_symmetry.space_group_name_H-M   'P 1'
#
loop_
_entity.id
_entity.type
_entity.pdbx_description
1 polymer ?
#
loop_
_entity_poly.entity_id
_entity_poly.type
_entity_poly.pdbx_seq_one_letter_code
_entity_poly.pdbx_strand_id
1 'polypeptide(L)'
;MIYFMIVGVYMTGMFLAYGEKIEKRLSGQKIKDFAEKGSNELSKWIVKNKREIPDRELFRSSIILKNLSLVRRESPFSADYIYEKLMENSGYLRPMYAEMLSLYRSGRDDEASRVPVVFVGTKAAKNFALILSKLDKLNPDELVQQMSIFQDSMIEKQVTYAVKRVQRNSIIISALSATSVFALLINFVVVVVFMDSLSMISSMFI
;
A
#
# COMPACT_ATOMS: atom_id res chain seq x y z
N MET A 1 -26.96 14.85 8.67
CA MET A 1 -26.10 15.54 9.66
C MET A 1 -26.61 15.43 11.09
N ILE A 2 -27.89 15.68 11.36
CA ILE A 2 -28.48 15.65 12.73
C ILE A 2 -28.27 14.29 13.44
N TYR A 3 -28.40 13.17 12.74
CA TYR A 3 -28.17 11.83 13.32
C TYR A 3 -26.72 11.58 13.77
N PHE A 4 -25.71 12.09 13.05
CA PHE A 4 -24.31 11.96 13.46
C PHE A 4 -24.02 12.79 14.72
N MET A 5 -24.70 13.93 14.86
CA MET A 5 -24.60 14.79 16.04
C MET A 5 -25.25 14.12 17.26
N ILE A 6 -26.41 13.48 17.07
CA ILE A 6 -27.12 12.75 18.14
C ILE A 6 -26.33 11.51 18.58
N VAL A 7 -25.78 10.73 17.65
CA VAL A 7 -24.91 9.58 17.96
C VAL A 7 -23.63 10.04 18.64
N GLY A 8 -23.04 11.15 18.18
CA GLY A 8 -21.89 11.77 18.81
C GLY A 8 -22.17 12.10 20.27
N VAL A 9 -23.24 12.85 20.54
CA VAL A 9 -23.65 13.24 21.90
C VAL A 9 -23.98 12.02 22.77
N TYR A 10 -24.59 10.96 22.21
CA TYR A 10 -24.89 9.73 22.94
C TYR A 10 -23.62 8.95 23.30
N MET A 11 -22.65 8.88 22.39
CA MET A 11 -21.35 8.25 22.62
C MET A 11 -20.51 9.05 23.63
N THR A 12 -20.53 10.39 23.56
CA THR A 12 -19.84 11.26 24.53
C THR A 12 -20.50 11.18 25.91
N GLY A 13 -21.84 11.13 25.96
CA GLY A 13 -22.62 10.95 27.19
C GLY A 13 -22.35 9.60 27.85
N MET A 14 -22.29 8.51 27.07
CA MET A 14 -21.88 7.19 27.59
C MET A 14 -20.42 7.19 28.06
N PHE A 15 -19.52 7.88 27.36
CA PHE A 15 -18.11 7.96 27.74
C PHE A 15 -17.89 8.77 29.03
N LEU A 16 -18.67 9.82 29.28
CA LEU A 16 -18.62 10.59 30.52
C LEU A 16 -19.31 9.86 31.68
N ALA A 17 -20.50 9.29 31.45
CA ALA A 17 -21.27 8.59 32.49
C ALA A 17 -20.62 7.27 32.94
N TYR A 18 -19.86 6.61 32.05
CA TYR A 18 -19.14 5.37 32.36
C TYR A 18 -17.61 5.54 32.36
N GLY A 19 -17.07 6.75 32.17
CA GLY A 19 -15.62 7.00 31.98
C GLY A 19 -14.75 6.41 33.08
N GLU A 20 -15.10 6.66 34.35
CA GLU A 20 -14.36 6.12 35.51
C GLU A 20 -14.50 4.59 35.67
N LYS A 21 -15.61 4.01 35.19
CA LYS A 21 -15.85 2.55 35.19
C LYS A 21 -15.21 1.84 33.99
N ILE A 22 -15.06 2.56 32.87
CA ILE A 22 -14.39 2.14 31.64
C ILE A 22 -12.87 2.13 31.88
N GLU A 23 -12.33 3.14 32.56
CA GLU A 23 -10.91 3.21 32.91
C GLU A 23 -10.49 2.06 33.86
N LYS A 24 -11.36 1.67 34.80
CA LYS A 24 -11.15 0.48 35.66
C LYS A 24 -11.37 -0.88 34.97
N ARG A 25 -12.09 -0.95 33.83
CA ARG A 25 -12.34 -2.19 33.06
C ARG A 25 -11.46 -2.34 31.81
N LEU A 26 -10.84 -1.28 31.32
CA LEU A 26 -9.81 -1.36 30.30
C LEU A 26 -8.52 -1.79 30.97
N SER A 27 -8.31 -3.11 31.02
CA SER A 27 -7.04 -3.69 31.45
C SER A 27 -5.90 -3.01 30.67
N GLY A 28 -4.80 -2.67 31.36
CA GLY A 28 -3.60 -2.13 30.72
C GLY A 28 -3.05 -3.00 29.57
N GLN A 29 -3.53 -4.24 29.48
CA GLN A 29 -3.34 -5.18 28.38
C GLN A 29 -3.98 -4.68 27.07
N LYS A 30 -5.22 -4.17 27.07
CA LYS A 30 -5.85 -3.63 25.84
C LYS A 30 -5.16 -2.36 25.35
N ILE A 31 -4.66 -1.53 26.26
CA ILE A 31 -3.90 -0.32 25.92
C ILE A 31 -2.53 -0.69 25.33
N LYS A 32 -1.86 -1.69 25.90
CA LYS A 32 -0.62 -2.27 25.34
C LYS A 32 -0.86 -2.91 23.97
N ASP A 33 -1.92 -3.71 23.81
CA ASP A 33 -2.27 -4.34 22.53
C ASP A 33 -2.59 -3.29 21.45
N PHE A 34 -3.21 -2.17 21.84
CA PHE A 34 -3.49 -1.05 20.94
C PHE A 34 -2.22 -0.27 20.59
N ALA A 35 -1.33 -0.02 21.55
CA ALA A 35 -0.03 0.60 21.33
C ALA A 35 0.89 -0.28 20.46
N GLU A 36 0.87 -1.59 20.66
CA GLU A 36 1.62 -2.57 19.89
C GLU A 36 1.05 -2.74 18.47
N LYS A 37 -0.29 -2.70 18.30
CA LYS A 37 -0.93 -2.57 16.98
C LYS A 37 -0.55 -1.26 16.29
N GLY A 38 -0.55 -0.14 17.00
CA GLY A 38 -0.18 1.17 16.47
C GLY A 38 1.28 1.21 16.00
N SER A 39 2.20 0.67 16.80
CA SER A 39 3.62 0.52 16.46
C SER A 39 3.83 -0.38 15.25
N ASN A 40 3.11 -1.50 15.16
CA ASN A 40 3.17 -2.40 14.01
C ASN A 40 2.58 -1.80 12.72
N GLU A 41 1.54 -0.97 12.80
CA GLU A 41 1.02 -0.26 11.63
C GLU A 41 1.96 0.88 11.20
N LEU A 42 2.59 1.58 12.13
CA LEU A 42 3.65 2.57 11.86
C LEU A 42 4.89 1.93 11.21
N SER A 43 5.35 0.78 11.72
CA SER A 43 6.49 0.07 11.14
C SER A 43 6.18 -0.42 9.72
N LYS A 44 4.98 -0.95 9.47
CA LYS A 44 4.50 -1.26 8.12
C LYS A 44 4.45 -0.03 7.21
N TRP A 45 4.04 1.13 7.73
CA TRP A 45 3.98 2.38 6.97
C TRP A 45 5.38 2.89 6.62
N ILE A 46 6.33 2.85 7.55
CA ILE A 46 7.74 3.20 7.32
C ILE A 46 8.38 2.25 6.30
N VAL A 47 8.15 0.94 6.42
CA VAL A 47 8.64 -0.06 5.46
C VAL A 47 8.01 0.15 4.08
N LYS A 48 6.73 0.52 4.01
CA LYS A 48 6.06 0.85 2.76
C LYS A 48 6.66 2.11 2.11
N ASN A 49 6.88 3.17 2.88
CA ASN A 49 7.45 4.41 2.39
C ASN A 49 8.92 4.23 1.93
N LYS A 50 9.68 3.36 2.60
CA LYS A 50 11.03 2.96 2.16
C LYS A 50 11.06 2.24 0.81
N ARG A 51 9.96 1.59 0.39
CA ARG A 51 9.88 0.86 -0.90
C ARG A 51 9.43 1.76 -2.05
N GLU A 52 8.64 2.80 -1.78
CA GLU A 52 8.09 3.67 -2.83
C GLU A 52 9.16 4.53 -3.51
N ILE A 53 10.17 5.01 -2.77
CA ILE A 53 11.27 5.81 -3.31
C ILE A 53 12.12 5.01 -4.33
N PRO A 54 12.69 3.84 -3.99
CA PRO A 54 13.48 3.06 -4.93
C PRO A 54 12.64 2.51 -6.08
N ASP A 55 11.39 2.06 -5.85
CA ASP A 55 10.53 1.59 -6.94
C ASP A 55 10.19 2.73 -7.92
N ARG A 56 10.01 3.98 -7.44
CA ARG A 56 9.80 5.15 -8.31
C ARG A 56 11.04 5.50 -9.12
N GLU A 57 12.23 5.40 -8.53
CA GLU A 57 13.48 5.60 -9.28
C GLU A 57 13.71 4.49 -10.30
N LEU A 58 13.45 3.21 -9.97
CA LEU A 58 13.51 2.10 -10.93
C LEU A 58 12.56 2.32 -12.11
N PHE A 59 11.35 2.84 -11.85
CA PHE A 59 10.42 3.21 -12.91
C PHE A 59 11.00 4.30 -13.82
N ARG A 60 11.61 5.36 -13.25
CA ARG A 60 12.28 6.41 -14.04
C ARG A 60 13.45 5.86 -14.85
N SER A 61 14.28 5.01 -14.27
CA SER A 61 15.36 4.30 -14.95
C SER A 61 14.85 3.54 -16.17
N SER A 62 13.70 2.86 -16.05
CA SER A 62 13.10 2.16 -17.20
C SER A 62 12.64 3.09 -18.32
N ILE A 63 12.18 4.30 -18.00
CA ILE A 63 11.81 5.31 -18.99
C ILE A 63 13.07 5.79 -19.73
N ILE A 64 14.15 6.06 -18.98
CA ILE A 64 15.43 6.48 -19.56
C ILE A 64 15.95 5.42 -20.53
N LEU A 65 15.95 4.15 -20.12
CA LEU A 65 16.38 3.05 -20.99
C LEU A 65 15.52 2.94 -22.25
N LYS A 66 14.19 2.97 -22.10
CA LYS A 66 13.26 2.94 -23.22
C LYS A 66 13.54 4.09 -24.20
N ASN A 67 13.74 5.30 -23.69
CA ASN A 67 14.02 6.47 -24.50
C ASN A 67 15.39 6.38 -25.19
N LEU A 68 16.42 5.91 -24.50
CA LEU A 68 17.75 5.68 -25.10
C LEU A 68 17.66 4.68 -26.25
N SER A 69 16.99 3.54 -26.04
CA SER A 69 16.79 2.51 -27.05
C SER A 69 15.97 3.00 -28.26
N LEU A 70 15.00 3.89 -28.04
CA LEU A 70 14.23 4.50 -29.13
C LEU A 70 15.04 5.49 -29.97
N VAL A 71 15.97 6.22 -29.36
CA VAL A 71 16.80 7.22 -30.05
C VAL A 71 17.89 6.56 -30.91
N ARG A 72 18.44 5.42 -30.47
CA ARG A 72 19.47 4.67 -31.21
C ARG A 72 19.02 3.26 -31.57
N ARG A 73 17.96 3.15 -32.38
CA ARG A 73 17.47 1.85 -32.89
C ARG A 73 18.52 1.07 -33.68
N GLU A 74 19.50 1.75 -34.26
CA GLU A 74 20.46 1.16 -35.20
C GLU A 74 21.71 0.56 -34.54
N SER A 75 21.93 0.75 -33.23
CA SER A 75 23.11 0.21 -32.55
C SER A 75 22.80 -0.19 -31.10
N PRO A 76 23.07 -1.45 -30.70
CA PRO A 76 22.95 -1.87 -29.31
C PRO A 76 23.94 -1.09 -28.43
N PHE A 77 23.47 -0.61 -27.28
CA PHE A 77 24.34 0.02 -26.30
C PHE A 77 25.13 -1.05 -25.54
N SER A 78 26.38 -0.75 -25.20
CA SER A 78 27.08 -1.54 -24.19
C SER A 78 26.40 -1.37 -22.84
N ALA A 79 26.39 -2.43 -22.01
CA ALA A 79 25.89 -2.31 -20.65
C ALA A 79 26.66 -1.23 -19.84
N ASP A 80 27.95 -1.00 -20.15
CA ASP A 80 28.76 0.07 -19.56
C ASP A 80 28.13 1.46 -19.76
N TYR A 81 27.79 1.81 -21.01
CA TYR A 81 27.15 3.09 -21.33
C TYR A 81 25.77 3.20 -20.69
N ILE A 82 25.02 2.10 -20.65
CA ILE A 82 23.72 2.06 -19.99
C ILE A 82 23.85 2.35 -18.50
N TYR A 83 24.78 1.69 -17.79
CA TYR A 83 24.96 1.90 -16.36
C TYR A 83 25.43 3.32 -16.05
N GLU A 84 26.28 3.90 -16.89
CA GLU A 84 26.69 5.30 -16.76
C GLU A 84 25.48 6.25 -16.90
N LYS A 85 24.63 6.07 -17.92
CA LYS A 85 23.43 6.89 -18.10
C LYS A 85 22.41 6.71 -16.98
N LEU A 86 22.26 5.50 -16.45
CA LEU A 86 21.42 5.23 -15.29
C LEU A 86 21.98 5.92 -14.03
N MET A 87 23.29 5.85 -13.81
CA MET A 87 23.96 6.50 -12.68
C MET A 87 23.84 8.03 -12.73
N GLU A 88 24.02 8.65 -13.90
CA GLU A 88 23.92 10.10 -14.10
C GLU A 88 22.52 10.65 -13.77
N ASN A 89 21.48 9.86 -14.05
CA ASN A 89 20.09 10.28 -13.91
C ASN A 89 19.42 9.78 -12.62
N SER A 90 20.19 9.19 -11.70
CA SER A 90 19.68 8.61 -10.46
C SER A 90 20.15 9.38 -9.23
N GLY A 91 19.28 9.43 -8.21
CA GLY A 91 19.58 10.01 -6.92
C GLY A 91 19.90 8.92 -5.90
N TYR A 92 18.84 8.28 -5.39
CA TYR A 92 18.94 7.19 -4.42
C TYR A 92 19.62 5.93 -4.99
N LEU A 93 19.33 5.59 -6.26
CA LEU A 93 19.90 4.40 -6.92
C LEU A 93 21.31 4.62 -7.48
N ARG A 94 21.87 5.83 -7.34
CA ARG A 94 23.20 6.15 -7.86
C ARG A 94 24.32 5.23 -7.34
N PRO A 95 24.40 4.94 -6.02
CA PRO A 95 25.44 4.03 -5.49
C PRO A 95 25.30 2.61 -6.03
N MET A 96 24.04 2.15 -6.21
CA MET A 96 23.73 0.84 -6.79
C MET A 96 24.27 0.74 -8.22
N TYR A 97 24.00 1.73 -9.07
CA TYR A 97 24.51 1.74 -10.45
C TYR A 97 26.03 1.89 -10.53
N ALA A 98 26.64 2.67 -9.63
CA ALA A 98 28.09 2.80 -9.55
C ALA A 98 28.77 1.47 -9.20
N GLU A 99 28.22 0.72 -8.25
CA GLU A 99 28.70 -0.60 -7.88
C GLU A 99 28.53 -1.60 -9.03
N MET A 100 27.37 -1.61 -9.69
CA MET A 100 27.14 -2.45 -10.88
C MET A 100 28.13 -2.15 -12.00
N LEU A 101 28.37 -0.87 -12.29
CA LEU A 101 29.33 -0.42 -13.31
C LEU A 101 30.75 -0.90 -12.97
N SER A 102 31.17 -0.74 -11.71
CA SER A 102 32.49 -1.19 -11.25
C SER A 102 32.67 -2.71 -11.38
N LEU A 103 31.66 -3.49 -11.00
CA LEU A 103 31.69 -4.94 -11.09
C LEU A 103 31.70 -5.42 -12.53
N TYR A 104 30.86 -4.82 -13.38
CA TYR A 104 30.78 -5.11 -14.81
C TYR A 104 32.13 -4.83 -15.51
N ARG A 105 32.75 -3.67 -15.26
CA ARG A 105 34.09 -3.33 -15.78
C ARG A 105 35.19 -4.29 -15.30
N SER A 106 34.97 -4.97 -14.17
CA SER A 106 35.89 -5.98 -13.63
C SER A 106 35.60 -7.39 -14.14
N GLY A 107 34.64 -7.57 -15.06
CA GLY A 107 34.21 -8.87 -15.59
C GLY A 107 33.41 -9.72 -14.60
N ARG A 108 32.89 -9.12 -13.52
CA ARG A 108 32.13 -9.80 -12.45
C ARG A 108 30.63 -9.65 -12.68
N ASP A 109 30.16 -10.04 -13.85
CA ASP A 109 28.78 -9.81 -14.31
C ASP A 109 27.72 -10.50 -13.43
N ASP A 110 28.05 -11.69 -12.94
CA ASP A 110 27.19 -12.45 -12.02
C ASP A 110 26.93 -11.69 -10.72
N GLU A 111 27.95 -10.98 -10.21
CA GLU A 111 27.84 -10.18 -9.00
C GLU A 111 27.12 -8.86 -9.27
N ALA A 112 27.43 -8.20 -10.39
CA ALA A 112 26.73 -7.01 -10.84
C ALA A 112 25.21 -7.25 -10.95
N SER A 113 24.80 -8.40 -11.47
CA SER A 113 23.38 -8.77 -11.60
C SER A 113 22.64 -8.90 -10.26
N ARG A 114 23.36 -9.16 -9.15
CA ARG A 114 22.75 -9.33 -7.82
C ARG A 114 22.60 -8.01 -7.07
N VAL A 115 23.39 -7.00 -7.41
CA VAL A 115 23.42 -5.70 -6.70
C VAL A 115 22.03 -5.08 -6.54
N PRO A 116 21.14 -5.01 -7.57
CA PRO A 116 19.83 -4.39 -7.37
C PRO A 116 18.95 -5.13 -6.36
N VAL A 117 19.06 -6.46 -6.32
CA VAL A 117 18.29 -7.30 -5.38
C VAL A 117 18.78 -7.08 -3.95
N VAL A 118 20.09 -6.98 -3.74
CA VAL A 118 20.69 -6.75 -2.43
C VAL A 118 20.43 -5.33 -1.94
N PHE A 119 20.56 -4.33 -2.82
CA PHE A 119 20.44 -2.91 -2.48
C PHE A 119 18.98 -2.49 -2.20
N VAL A 120 18.04 -2.94 -3.04
CA VAL A 120 16.64 -2.51 -2.97
C VAL A 120 15.73 -3.56 -2.31
N GLY A 121 15.98 -4.84 -2.53
CA GLY A 121 15.20 -5.93 -1.90
C GLY A 121 13.74 -6.03 -2.34
N THR A 122 13.32 -5.38 -3.43
CA THR A 122 11.94 -5.46 -3.94
C THR A 122 11.81 -6.43 -5.12
N LYS A 123 10.58 -6.92 -5.35
CA LYS A 123 10.27 -7.72 -6.56
C LYS A 123 10.52 -6.91 -7.84
N ALA A 124 10.33 -5.60 -7.81
CA ALA A 124 10.64 -4.72 -8.92
C ALA A 124 12.14 -4.72 -9.21
N ALA A 125 12.99 -4.57 -8.18
CA ALA A 125 14.44 -4.63 -8.33
C ALA A 125 14.92 -5.97 -8.90
N LYS A 126 14.33 -7.10 -8.47
CA LYS A 126 14.61 -8.42 -9.04
C LYS A 126 14.27 -8.50 -10.53
N ASN A 127 13.09 -8.02 -10.92
CA ASN A 127 12.68 -8.03 -12.32
C ASN A 127 13.57 -7.11 -13.16
N PHE A 128 13.93 -5.94 -12.63
CA PHE A 128 14.82 -4.99 -13.30
C PHE A 128 16.23 -5.57 -13.48
N ALA A 129 16.78 -6.21 -12.45
CA ALA A 129 18.08 -6.89 -12.51
C ALA A 129 18.15 -7.96 -13.60
N LEU A 130 17.08 -8.73 -13.79
CA LEU A 130 17.01 -9.76 -14.85
C LEU A 130 17.06 -9.17 -16.26
N ILE A 131 16.55 -7.95 -16.44
CA ILE A 131 16.65 -7.25 -17.72
C ILE A 131 18.06 -6.69 -17.89
N LEU A 132 18.62 -6.07 -16.83
CA LEU A 132 19.98 -5.53 -16.84
C LEU A 132 21.04 -6.61 -17.12
N SER A 133 20.87 -7.81 -16.58
CA SER A 133 21.81 -8.94 -16.79
C SER A 133 21.83 -9.47 -18.22
N LYS A 134 20.92 -9.01 -19.08
CA LYS A 134 20.82 -9.43 -20.48
C LYS A 134 21.08 -8.29 -21.45
N LEU A 135 21.47 -7.10 -20.98
CA LEU A 135 21.61 -5.90 -21.80
C LEU A 135 22.46 -6.10 -23.05
N ASP A 136 23.63 -6.72 -22.92
CA ASP A 136 24.53 -6.95 -24.06
C ASP A 136 23.97 -7.95 -25.10
N LYS A 137 22.94 -8.70 -24.74
CA LYS A 137 22.27 -9.70 -25.60
C LYS A 137 20.94 -9.20 -26.14
N LEU A 138 20.46 -8.03 -25.70
CA LEU A 138 19.16 -7.49 -26.10
C LEU A 138 19.33 -6.51 -27.26
N ASN A 139 18.58 -6.75 -28.33
CA ASN A 139 18.43 -5.75 -29.38
C ASN A 139 17.67 -4.52 -28.84
N PRO A 140 17.87 -3.32 -29.41
CA PRO A 140 17.18 -2.11 -28.96
C PRO A 140 15.65 -2.25 -28.88
N ASP A 141 15.03 -2.94 -29.83
CA ASP A 141 13.57 -3.19 -29.84
C ASP A 141 13.12 -4.12 -28.71
N GLU A 142 13.90 -5.17 -28.43
CA GLU A 142 13.63 -6.08 -27.31
C GLU A 142 13.77 -5.34 -25.97
N LEU A 143 14.76 -4.46 -25.83
CA LEU A 143 14.93 -3.65 -24.64
C LEU A 143 13.75 -2.69 -24.43
N VAL A 144 13.25 -2.05 -25.49
CA VAL A 144 12.02 -1.24 -25.43
C VAL A 144 10.82 -2.07 -24.94
N GLN A 145 10.66 -3.28 -25.48
CA GLN A 145 9.57 -4.17 -25.09
C GLN A 145 9.70 -4.61 -23.62
N GLN A 146 10.88 -5.05 -23.19
CA GLN A 146 11.14 -5.46 -21.80
C GLN A 146 10.93 -4.30 -20.82
N MET A 147 11.32 -3.07 -21.19
CA MET A 147 11.03 -1.88 -20.39
C MET A 147 9.54 -1.57 -20.30
N SER A 148 8.77 -1.75 -21.40
CA SER A 148 7.32 -1.57 -21.37
C SER A 148 6.65 -2.59 -20.44
N ILE A 149 7.00 -3.87 -20.57
CA ILE A 149 6.48 -4.95 -19.70
C ILE A 149 6.82 -4.67 -18.23
N PHE A 150 8.04 -4.20 -17.96
CA PHE A 150 8.44 -3.81 -16.61
C PHE A 150 7.59 -2.67 -16.06
N GLN A 151 7.39 -1.60 -16.85
CA GLN A 151 6.55 -0.45 -16.49
C GLN A 151 5.10 -0.87 -16.22
N ASP A 152 4.52 -1.68 -17.10
CA ASP A 152 3.15 -2.18 -16.96
C ASP A 152 3.00 -3.02 -15.68
N SER A 153 3.97 -3.89 -15.37
CA SER A 153 3.97 -4.69 -14.14
C SER A 153 4.08 -3.84 -12.86
N MET A 154 4.65 -2.64 -12.95
CA MET A 154 4.76 -1.68 -11.84
C MET A 154 3.45 -0.91 -11.67
N ILE A 155 2.83 -0.51 -12.78
CA ILE A 155 1.54 0.20 -12.80
C ILE A 155 0.41 -0.72 -12.34
N GLU A 156 0.33 -1.95 -12.85
CA GLU A 156 -0.71 -2.93 -12.50
C GLU A 156 -0.74 -3.20 -10.99
N LYS A 157 0.44 -3.28 -10.34
CA LYS A 157 0.53 -3.37 -8.88
C LYS A 157 -0.12 -2.17 -8.20
N GLN A 158 0.19 -0.95 -8.64
CA GLN A 158 -0.37 0.26 -8.04
C GLN A 158 -1.88 0.35 -8.24
N VAL A 159 -2.38 0.03 -9.43
CA VAL A 159 -3.81 -0.02 -9.75
C VAL A 159 -4.52 -1.07 -8.89
N THR A 160 -3.96 -2.26 -8.74
CA THR A 160 -4.52 -3.33 -7.89
C THR A 160 -4.64 -2.88 -6.43
N TYR A 161 -3.64 -2.17 -5.89
CA TYR A 161 -3.71 -1.62 -4.54
C TYR A 161 -4.76 -0.51 -4.41
N ALA A 162 -4.88 0.36 -5.42
CA ALA A 162 -5.87 1.43 -5.43
C ALA A 162 -7.31 0.87 -5.49
N VAL A 163 -7.55 -0.11 -6.36
CA VAL A 163 -8.84 -0.81 -6.48
C VAL A 163 -9.22 -1.52 -5.18
N LYS A 164 -8.29 -2.26 -4.56
CA LYS A 164 -8.53 -2.92 -3.26
C LYS A 164 -8.87 -1.91 -2.15
N ARG A 165 -8.26 -0.72 -2.17
CA ARG A 165 -8.56 0.35 -1.19
C ARG A 165 -9.96 0.91 -1.40
N VAL A 166 -10.36 1.17 -2.64
CA VAL A 166 -11.70 1.66 -2.99
C VAL A 166 -12.79 0.63 -2.63
N GLN A 167 -12.54 -0.65 -2.90
CA GLN A 167 -13.44 -1.74 -2.51
C GLN A 167 -13.62 -1.80 -0.98
N ARG A 168 -12.53 -1.70 -0.21
CA ARG A 168 -12.62 -1.71 1.26
C ARG A 168 -13.43 -0.54 1.80
N ASN A 169 -13.24 0.66 1.25
CA ASN A 169 -14.02 1.83 1.65
C ASN A 169 -15.51 1.65 1.34
N SER A 170 -15.84 1.02 0.20
CA SER A 170 -17.22 0.73 -0.19
C SER A 170 -17.88 -0.27 0.77
N ILE A 171 -17.17 -1.33 1.17
CA ILE A 171 -17.67 -2.32 2.15
C ILE A 171 -18.00 -1.66 3.49
N ILE A 172 -17.16 -0.73 3.96
CA ILE A 172 -17.36 -0.02 5.23
C ILE A 172 -18.63 0.83 5.18
N ILE A 173 -18.84 1.56 4.08
CA ILE A 173 -20.04 2.40 3.91
C ILE A 173 -21.30 1.54 3.87
N SER A 174 -21.28 0.43 3.12
CA SER A 174 -22.40 -0.51 3.06
C SER A 174 -22.71 -1.15 4.42
N ALA A 175 -21.67 -1.54 5.17
CA ALA A 175 -21.84 -2.09 6.52
C ALA A 175 -22.45 -1.07 7.48
N LEU A 176 -21.99 0.19 7.46
CA LEU A 176 -22.53 1.27 8.28
C LEU A 176 -24.01 1.56 7.94
N SER A 177 -24.35 1.52 6.65
CA SER A 177 -25.73 1.65 6.19
C SER A 177 -26.61 0.51 6.72
N ALA A 178 -26.14 -0.74 6.62
CA ALA A 178 -26.87 -1.90 7.12
C ALA A 178 -27.10 -1.81 8.65
N THR A 179 -26.06 -1.44 9.42
CA THR A 179 -26.17 -1.25 10.88
C THR A 179 -27.20 -0.17 11.23
N SER A 180 -27.25 0.91 10.46
CA SER A 180 -28.23 1.99 10.67
C SER A 180 -29.67 1.51 10.46
N VAL A 181 -29.91 0.69 9.43
CA VAL A 181 -31.23 0.08 9.18
C VAL A 181 -31.59 -0.88 10.32
N PHE A 182 -30.67 -1.73 10.77
CA PHE A 182 -30.92 -2.62 11.90
C PHE A 182 -31.23 -1.87 13.20
N ALA A 183 -30.55 -0.75 13.47
CA ALA A 183 -30.83 0.08 14.62
C ALA A 183 -32.25 0.67 14.59
N LEU A 184 -32.72 1.11 13.41
CA LEU A 184 -34.10 1.57 13.23
C LEU A 184 -35.11 0.44 13.47
N LEU A 185 -34.83 -0.76 12.96
CA LEU A 185 -35.70 -1.92 13.17
C LEU A 185 -35.76 -2.33 14.64
N ILE A 186 -34.64 -2.36 15.35
CA ILE A 186 -34.59 -2.64 16.79
C ILE A 186 -35.41 -1.60 17.55
N ASN A 187 -35.26 -0.33 17.23
CA ASN A 187 -36.04 0.73 17.86
C ASN A 187 -37.55 0.53 17.66
N PHE A 188 -37.97 0.17 16.45
CA PHE A 188 -39.37 -0.14 16.16
C PHE A 188 -39.87 -1.35 16.98
N VAL A 189 -39.11 -2.44 17.02
CA VAL A 189 -39.46 -3.64 17.80
C VAL A 189 -39.58 -3.32 19.30
N VAL A 190 -38.65 -2.54 19.86
CA VAL A 190 -38.71 -2.12 21.26
C VAL A 190 -39.98 -1.31 21.54
N VAL A 191 -40.33 -0.36 20.68
CA VAL A 191 -41.56 0.43 20.83
C VAL A 191 -42.81 -0.45 20.78
N VAL A 192 -42.88 -1.40 19.85
CA VAL A 192 -44.01 -2.33 19.74
C VAL A 192 -44.12 -3.22 20.97
N VAL A 193 -43.03 -3.86 21.38
CA VAL A 193 -43.01 -4.71 22.58
C VAL A 193 -43.36 -3.93 23.84
N PHE A 194 -42.92 -2.67 23.94
CA PHE A 194 -43.26 -1.80 25.05
C PHE A 194 -44.75 -1.43 25.06
N MET A 195 -45.33 -1.12 23.91
CA MET A 195 -46.78 -0.86 23.79
C MET A 195 -47.61 -2.11 24.15
N ASP A 196 -47.22 -3.29 23.67
CA ASP A 196 -47.87 -4.55 24.03
C ASP A 196 -47.74 -4.82 25.54
N SER A 197 -46.57 -4.57 26.12
CA SER A 197 -46.34 -4.72 27.56
C SER A 197 -47.21 -3.77 28.39
N LEU A 198 -47.36 -2.50 27.97
CA LEU A 198 -48.26 -1.54 28.61
C LEU A 198 -49.73 -1.97 28.49
N SER A 199 -50.14 -2.49 27.33
CA SER A 199 -51.49 -3.01 27.13
C SER A 199 -51.79 -4.20 28.02
N MET A 200 -50.84 -5.14 28.17
CA MET A 200 -50.99 -6.29 29.06
C MET A 200 -51.09 -5.85 30.53
N ILE A 201 -50.24 -4.93 30.98
CA ILE A 201 -50.31 -4.38 32.35
C ILE A 201 -51.66 -3.69 32.56
N SER A 202 -52.12 -2.85 31.63
CA SER A 202 -53.42 -2.18 31.72
C SER A 202 -54.59 -3.16 31.79
N SER A 203 -54.50 -4.32 31.13
CA SER A 203 -55.54 -5.36 31.17
C SER A 203 -55.57 -6.16 32.48
N MET A 204 -54.47 -6.18 33.25
CA MET A 204 -54.39 -6.88 34.54
C MET A 204 -54.81 -6.00 35.73
N PHE A 205 -54.83 -4.67 35.55
CA PHE A 205 -55.24 -3.70 36.57
C PHE A 205 -56.71 -3.24 36.42
N ILE A 206 -57.49 -3.91 35.57
CA ILE A 206 -58.96 -3.82 35.46
C ILE A 206 -59.58 -5.09 36.04
#